data_AF-A0A2C9M5N2-F1
#
_entry.id   AF-A0A2C9M5N2-F1
#
_cell.length_a   1.000
_cell.length_b   1.000
_cell.length_c   1.000
_cell.angle_alpha   90.00
_cell.angle_beta   90.00
_cell.angle_gamma   90.00
#
_symmetry.space_group_name_H-M   'P 1'
#
loop_
_entity.id
_entity.type
_entity.pdbx_description
1 polymer ?
#
loop_
_entity_poly.entity_id
_entity_poly.type
_entity_poly.pdbx_seq_one_letter_code
_entity_poly.pdbx_strand_id
1 'polypeptide(L)'
;MVQMYKLCSEQLSQQDHYDFGMRAVKSVLVMAGSLKRQNPDKPEDVVLIRALRDSNLPKFLFNDAKLFQAILSDLFPGVNIPEHDYGQLKDEIMNIQLEMKLQVVDTQVVKVIQFLETMIVRHGVMLVGPTGGGKTTIYRVVYYICSHSNCSV
;
A
#
# COMPACT_ATOMS: atom_id res chain seq x y z
N MET A 1 -12.88 -0.52 13.50
CA MET A 1 -12.92 -0.19 12.06
C MET A 1 -13.83 0.97 11.72
N VAL A 2 -15.13 0.94 12.04
CA VAL A 2 -16.07 2.03 11.68
C VAL A 2 -15.62 3.38 12.25
N GLN A 3 -15.23 3.41 13.53
CA GLN A 3 -14.70 4.62 14.18
C GLN A 3 -13.44 5.17 13.49
N MET A 4 -12.56 4.29 13.01
CA MET A 4 -11.35 4.69 12.29
C MET A 4 -11.69 5.37 10.96
N TYR A 5 -12.59 4.76 10.17
CA TYR A 5 -13.06 5.34 8.91
C TYR A 5 -13.81 6.67 9.12
N LYS A 6 -14.58 6.78 10.21
CA LYS A 6 -15.22 8.04 10.61
C LYS A 6 -14.17 9.13 10.90
N LEU A 7 -13.21 8.85 11.78
CA LEU A 7 -12.12 9.79 12.09
C LEU A 7 -11.32 10.15 10.83
N CYS A 8 -11.09 9.19 9.94
CA CYS A 8 -10.42 9.48 8.68
C CYS A 8 -11.21 10.44 7.81
N SER A 9 -12.53 10.24 7.69
CA SER A 9 -13.40 11.14 6.93
C SER A 9 -13.51 12.56 7.52
N GLU A 10 -13.32 12.68 8.84
CA GLU A 10 -13.42 13.96 9.55
C GLU A 10 -12.08 14.72 9.61
N GLN A 11 -10.95 14.01 9.60
CA GLN A 11 -9.63 14.62 9.85
C GLN A 11 -8.70 14.67 8.62
N LEU A 12 -8.81 13.75 7.66
CA LEU A 12 -7.97 13.79 6.46
C LEU A 12 -8.46 14.87 5.49
N SER A 13 -7.57 15.30 4.60
CA SER A 13 -7.95 16.22 3.54
C SER A 13 -9.05 15.65 2.63
N GLN A 14 -9.91 16.52 2.10
CA GLN A 14 -10.94 16.11 1.13
C GLN A 14 -10.30 15.86 -0.23
N GLN A 15 -10.25 14.60 -0.63
CA GLN A 15 -9.77 14.17 -1.95
C GLN A 15 -10.85 13.37 -2.67
N ASP A 16 -11.05 13.63 -3.96
CA ASP A 16 -12.11 12.95 -4.76
C ASP A 16 -11.95 11.43 -4.84
N HIS A 17 -10.72 10.94 -4.67
CA HIS A 17 -10.38 9.52 -4.75
C HIS A 17 -10.38 8.80 -3.39
N TYR A 18 -10.70 9.50 -2.29
CA TYR A 18 -10.83 8.88 -0.98
C TYR A 18 -12.20 8.20 -0.86
N ASP A 19 -12.19 6.92 -0.49
CA ASP A 19 -13.39 6.14 -0.23
C ASP A 19 -13.35 5.59 1.20
N PHE A 20 -14.20 6.17 2.06
CA PHE A 20 -14.40 5.76 3.44
C PHE A 20 -15.74 5.03 3.66
N GLY A 21 -16.42 4.65 2.58
CA GLY A 21 -17.72 3.99 2.65
C GLY A 21 -17.66 2.48 2.94
N MET A 22 -18.83 1.84 3.00
CA MET A 22 -18.96 0.40 3.33
C MET A 22 -18.25 -0.53 2.33
N ARG A 23 -18.05 -0.09 1.08
CA ARG A 23 -17.28 -0.85 0.08
C ARG A 23 -15.80 -0.95 0.46
N ALA A 24 -15.21 0.12 0.97
CA ALA A 24 -13.85 0.11 1.48
C ALA A 24 -13.72 -0.82 2.71
N VAL A 25 -14.67 -0.74 3.64
CA VAL A 25 -14.71 -1.62 4.83
C VAL A 25 -14.79 -3.09 4.44
N LYS A 26 -15.68 -3.46 3.50
CA LYS A 26 -15.77 -4.84 2.99
C LYS A 26 -14.44 -5.31 2.39
N SER A 27 -13.78 -4.45 1.60
CA SER A 27 -12.52 -4.80 0.95
C SER A 27 -11.40 -5.08 1.95
N VAL A 28 -11.33 -4.30 3.03
CA VAL A 28 -10.39 -4.54 4.14
C VAL A 28 -10.68 -5.88 4.83
N LEU A 29 -11.95 -6.20 5.10
CA LEU A 29 -12.33 -7.46 5.74
C LEU A 29 -11.95 -8.68 4.90
N VAL A 30 -12.16 -8.61 3.58
CA VAL A 30 -11.77 -9.68 2.66
C VAL A 30 -10.25 -9.87 2.67
N MET A 31 -9.48 -8.79 2.65
CA MET A 31 -8.02 -8.82 2.75
C MET A 31 -7.56 -9.40 4.09
N ALA A 32 -8.13 -8.96 5.22
CA ALA A 32 -7.81 -9.47 6.55
C ALA A 32 -8.08 -10.98 6.65
N GLY A 33 -9.22 -11.45 6.11
CA GLY A 33 -9.53 -12.88 6.05
C GLY A 33 -8.50 -13.67 5.23
N SER A 34 -8.01 -13.12 4.12
CA SER A 34 -6.94 -13.76 3.34
C SER A 34 -5.63 -13.84 4.11
N LEU A 35 -5.21 -12.72 4.72
CA LEU A 35 -3.99 -12.65 5.52
C LEU A 35 -4.03 -13.61 6.71
N LYS A 36 -5.19 -13.75 7.37
CA LYS A 36 -5.38 -14.68 8.49
C LYS A 36 -5.28 -16.14 8.05
N ARG A 37 -5.82 -16.50 6.88
CA ARG A 37 -5.68 -17.86 6.33
C ARG A 37 -4.23 -18.21 5.98
N GLN A 38 -3.48 -17.24 5.46
CA GLN A 38 -2.05 -17.40 5.16
C GLN A 38 -1.18 -17.43 6.42
N ASN A 39 -1.65 -16.84 7.53
CA ASN A 39 -0.91 -16.74 8.79
C ASN A 39 -1.82 -17.14 9.98
N PRO A 40 -2.19 -18.43 10.14
CA PRO A 40 -3.14 -18.87 11.16
C PRO A 40 -2.72 -18.51 12.59
N ASP A 41 -1.42 -18.53 12.86
CA ASP A 41 -0.86 -18.29 14.20
C ASP A 41 -0.79 -16.81 14.59
N LYS A 42 -0.96 -15.89 13.63
CA LYS A 42 -0.88 -14.46 13.93
C LYS A 42 -2.13 -13.97 14.68
N PRO A 43 -1.98 -13.09 15.67
CA PRO A 43 -3.10 -12.45 16.35
C PRO A 43 -4.05 -11.76 15.36
N GLU A 44 -5.36 -11.90 15.56
CA GLU A 44 -6.37 -11.39 14.62
C GLU A 44 -6.38 -9.86 14.55
N ASP A 45 -6.15 -9.19 15.67
CA ASP A 45 -5.97 -7.75 15.78
C ASP A 45 -4.79 -7.26 14.91
N VAL A 46 -3.62 -7.91 15.00
CA VAL A 46 -2.45 -7.59 14.17
C VAL A 46 -2.76 -7.75 12.69
N VAL A 47 -3.45 -8.83 12.32
CA VAL A 47 -3.85 -9.09 10.93
C VAL A 47 -4.84 -8.03 10.42
N LEU A 48 -5.81 -7.66 11.24
CA LEU A 48 -6.82 -6.66 10.91
C LEU A 48 -6.20 -5.27 10.72
N ILE A 49 -5.34 -4.87 11.64
CA ILE A 49 -4.67 -3.56 11.61
C ILE A 49 -3.72 -3.50 10.41
N ARG A 50 -3.01 -4.60 10.10
CA ARG A 50 -2.22 -4.69 8.88
C ARG A 50 -3.07 -4.53 7.62
N ALA A 51 -4.20 -5.24 7.51
CA ALA A 51 -5.10 -5.12 6.37
C ALA A 51 -5.65 -3.68 6.22
N LEU A 52 -5.96 -3.01 7.34
CA LEU A 52 -6.37 -1.61 7.35
C LEU A 52 -5.28 -0.69 6.83
N ARG A 53 -4.04 -0.87 7.28
CA ARG A 53 -2.89 -0.08 6.85
C ARG A 53 -2.63 -0.27 5.36
N ASP A 54 -2.44 -1.51 4.94
CA ASP A 54 -1.97 -1.84 3.59
C ASP A 54 -3.03 -1.51 2.51
N SER A 55 -4.33 -1.60 2.83
CA SER A 55 -5.42 -1.25 1.90
C SER A 55 -5.60 0.25 1.65
N ASN A 56 -5.19 1.09 2.61
CA ASN A 56 -5.48 2.53 2.60
C ASN A 56 -4.23 3.40 2.36
N LEU A 57 -3.06 3.02 2.89
CA LEU A 57 -1.83 3.81 2.78
C LEU A 57 -1.44 4.16 1.33
N PRO A 58 -1.59 3.27 0.32
CA PRO A 58 -1.26 3.61 -1.06
C PRO A 58 -2.13 4.72 -1.67
N LYS A 59 -3.31 4.99 -1.09
CA LYS A 59 -4.27 5.99 -1.57
C LYS A 59 -3.97 7.39 -1.03
N PHE A 60 -3.32 7.48 0.14
CA PHE A 60 -3.21 8.75 0.85
C PHE A 60 -2.06 9.61 0.34
N LEU A 61 -2.27 10.91 0.41
CA LEU A 61 -1.21 11.90 0.32
C LEU A 61 -0.22 11.74 1.48
N PHE A 62 1.00 12.25 1.31
CA PHE A 62 2.07 12.09 2.30
C PHE A 62 1.68 12.59 3.71
N ASN A 63 1.03 13.76 3.80
CA ASN A 63 0.61 14.32 5.09
C ASN A 63 -0.56 13.54 5.70
N ASP A 64 -1.53 13.14 4.87
CA ASP A 64 -2.67 12.33 5.31
C ASP A 64 -2.24 10.93 5.75
N ALA A 65 -1.22 10.35 5.13
CA ALA A 65 -0.65 9.07 5.51
C ALA A 65 -0.05 9.12 6.93
N LYS A 66 0.62 10.23 7.29
CA LYS A 66 1.11 10.45 8.65
C LYS A 66 -0.04 10.60 9.65
N LEU A 67 -1.06 11.39 9.31
CA LEU A 67 -2.22 11.58 10.17
C LEU A 67 -2.98 10.25 10.37
N PHE A 68 -3.14 9.47 9.31
CA PHE A 68 -3.73 8.14 9.36
C PHE A 68 -2.97 7.20 10.31
N GLN A 69 -1.64 7.20 10.27
CA GLN A 69 -0.82 6.40 11.20
C GLN A 69 -0.99 6.85 12.64
N ALA A 70 -1.13 8.16 12.89
CA ALA A 70 -1.42 8.69 14.22
C ALA A 70 -2.81 8.24 14.73
N ILE A 71 -3.86 8.36 13.90
CA ILE A 71 -5.21 7.87 14.23
C ILE A 71 -5.18 6.36 14.53
N LEU A 72 -4.44 5.59 13.74
CA LEU A 72 -4.33 4.15 13.91
C LEU A 72 -3.61 3.78 15.21
N SER A 73 -2.57 4.52 15.58
CA SER A 73 -1.83 4.33 16.85
C SER A 73 -2.67 4.69 18.07
N ASP A 74 -3.52 5.72 17.98
CA ASP A 74 -4.44 6.14 19.04
C ASP A 74 -5.57 5.11 19.28
N LEU A 75 -6.11 4.53 18.20
CA LEU A 75 -7.19 3.53 18.29
C LEU A 75 -6.72 2.13 18.69
N PHE A 76 -5.45 1.79 18.44
CA PHE A 76 -4.88 0.47 18.70
C PHE A 76 -3.53 0.58 19.45
N PRO A 77 -3.54 1.09 20.69
CA PRO A 77 -2.32 1.28 21.46
C PRO A 77 -1.66 -0.07 21.76
N GLY A 78 -0.33 -0.12 21.68
CA GLY A 78 0.47 -1.31 22.03
C GLY A 78 0.59 -2.37 20.93
N VAL A 79 -0.05 -2.17 19.77
CA VAL A 79 0.11 -3.08 18.62
C VAL A 79 1.26 -2.62 17.72
N ASN A 80 2.36 -3.36 17.74
CA ASN A 80 3.46 -3.15 16.80
C ASN A 80 3.21 -3.95 15.52
N ILE A 81 2.91 -3.26 14.42
CA ILE A 81 2.79 -3.90 13.11
C ILE A 81 4.19 -3.97 12.49
N PRO A 82 4.76 -5.16 12.29
CA PRO A 82 6.05 -5.27 11.64
C PRO A 82 5.99 -4.65 10.24
N GLU A 83 7.02 -3.90 9.89
CA GLU A 83 7.24 -3.52 8.50
C GLU A 83 7.55 -4.77 7.69
N HIS A 84 7.15 -4.76 6.42
CA HIS A 84 7.49 -5.84 5.52
C HIS A 84 8.92 -5.62 5.03
N ASP A 85 9.78 -6.60 5.22
CA ASP A 85 11.12 -6.56 4.66
C ASP A 85 11.04 -6.94 3.17
N TYR A 86 11.16 -5.93 2.32
CA TYR A 86 11.15 -6.10 0.87
C TYR A 86 12.54 -6.37 0.29
N GLY A 87 13.59 -6.59 1.11
CA GLY A 87 15.01 -6.60 0.71
C GLY A 87 15.29 -7.02 -0.73
N GLN A 88 15.02 -8.28 -1.07
CA GLN A 88 15.26 -8.80 -2.42
C GLN A 88 14.49 -8.07 -3.52
N LEU A 89 13.20 -7.77 -3.30
CA LEU A 89 12.38 -7.02 -4.25
C LEU A 89 12.87 -5.59 -4.39
N LYS A 90 13.31 -4.97 -3.29
CA LYS A 90 13.84 -3.60 -3.29
C LYS A 90 15.12 -3.52 -4.12
N ASP A 91 16.04 -4.46 -3.91
CA ASP A 91 17.30 -4.52 -4.65
C ASP A 91 17.05 -4.75 -6.15
N GLU A 92 16.11 -5.63 -6.49
CA GLU A 92 15.71 -5.88 -7.88
C GLU A 92 15.11 -4.64 -8.56
N ILE A 93 14.23 -3.92 -7.86
CA ILE A 93 13.67 -2.65 -8.36
C ILE A 93 14.80 -1.64 -8.64
N MET A 94 15.79 -1.53 -7.75
CA MET A 94 16.90 -0.61 -7.89
C MET A 94 17.79 -1.00 -9.09
N ASN A 95 18.06 -2.28 -9.27
CA ASN A 95 18.82 -2.80 -10.42
C ASN A 95 18.11 -2.48 -11.75
N ILE A 96 16.81 -2.79 -11.86
CA ILE A 96 16.02 -2.50 -13.06
C ILE A 96 15.99 -1.00 -13.36
N GLN A 97 15.86 -0.15 -12.33
CA GLN A 97 15.92 1.30 -12.53
C GLN A 97 17.27 1.74 -13.14
N LEU A 98 18.38 1.17 -12.67
CA LEU A 98 19.71 1.46 -13.21
C LEU A 98 19.87 0.96 -14.65
N GLU A 99 19.38 -0.24 -14.97
CA GLU A 99 19.38 -0.79 -16.35
C GLU A 99 18.58 0.09 -17.32
N MET A 100 17.44 0.61 -16.86
CA MET A 100 16.62 1.58 -17.59
C MET A 100 17.25 2.98 -17.69
N LYS A 101 18.48 3.17 -17.17
CA LYS A 101 19.21 4.44 -17.10
C LYS A 101 18.45 5.52 -16.32
N LEU A 102 17.74 5.11 -15.26
CA LEU A 102 17.02 6.02 -14.36
C LEU A 102 17.86 6.32 -13.12
N GLN A 103 17.63 7.48 -12.53
CA GLN A 103 18.12 7.79 -11.19
C GLN A 103 17.26 7.05 -10.16
N VAL A 104 17.91 6.30 -9.28
CA VAL A 104 17.23 5.62 -8.18
C VAL A 104 16.82 6.64 -7.12
N VAL A 105 15.53 6.69 -6.81
CA VAL A 105 14.95 7.57 -5.78
C VAL A 105 14.10 6.71 -4.86
N ASP A 106 14.39 6.72 -3.55
CA ASP A 106 13.73 5.86 -2.57
C ASP A 106 12.20 5.98 -2.58
N THR A 107 11.68 7.20 -2.72
CA THR A 107 10.23 7.43 -2.79
C THR A 107 9.60 6.75 -4.01
N GLN A 108 10.32 6.67 -5.13
CA GLN A 108 9.87 5.98 -6.32
C GLN A 108 9.91 4.45 -6.13
N VAL A 109 10.94 3.92 -5.48
CA VAL A 109 11.05 2.49 -5.14
C VAL A 109 9.86 2.06 -4.26
N VAL A 110 9.56 2.83 -3.21
CA VAL A 110 8.38 2.58 -2.36
C VAL A 110 7.08 2.59 -3.17
N LYS A 111 6.94 3.52 -4.13
CA LYS A 111 5.74 3.59 -4.97
C LYS A 111 5.63 2.45 -5.98
N VAL A 112 6.75 1.91 -6.46
CA VAL A 112 6.78 0.69 -7.28
C VAL A 112 6.26 -0.51 -6.48
N ILE A 113 6.73 -0.69 -5.24
CA ILE A 113 6.27 -1.75 -4.34
C ILE A 113 4.76 -1.61 -4.07
N GLN A 114 4.32 -0.42 -3.67
CA GLN A 114 2.89 -0.15 -3.41
C GLN A 114 2.02 -0.44 -4.65
N PHE A 115 2.50 -0.09 -5.84
CA PHE A 115 1.77 -0.35 -7.08
C PHE A 115 1.68 -1.85 -7.39
N LEU A 116 2.78 -2.59 -7.24
CA LEU A 116 2.83 -4.05 -7.42
C LEU A 116 1.86 -4.75 -6.47
N GLU A 117 1.93 -4.46 -5.16
CA GLU A 117 1.02 -5.03 -4.16
C GLU A 117 -0.44 -4.71 -4.46
N THR A 118 -0.73 -3.48 -4.89
CA THR A 118 -2.09 -3.08 -5.24
C THR A 118 -2.60 -3.86 -6.46
N MET A 119 -1.75 -4.12 -7.47
CA MET A 119 -2.12 -4.91 -8.64
C MET A 119 -2.39 -6.38 -8.32
N ILE A 120 -1.68 -6.96 -7.34
CA ILE A 120 -1.91 -8.35 -6.90
C ILE A 120 -3.31 -8.49 -6.28
N VAL A 121 -3.77 -7.48 -5.55
CA VAL A 121 -5.04 -7.53 -4.80
C VAL A 121 -6.23 -6.99 -5.61
N ARG A 122 -6.00 -6.10 -6.59
CA ARG A 122 -7.07 -5.41 -7.33
C ARG A 122 -6.85 -5.48 -8.84
N HIS A 123 -7.89 -5.89 -9.55
CA HIS A 123 -7.90 -5.92 -11.02
C HIS A 123 -7.91 -4.52 -11.66
N GLY A 124 -8.43 -3.52 -10.97
CA GLY A 124 -8.49 -2.13 -11.43
C GLY A 124 -7.66 -1.22 -10.52
N VAL A 125 -6.66 -0.55 -11.08
CA VAL A 125 -5.78 0.37 -10.36
C VAL A 125 -5.65 1.68 -11.13
N MET A 126 -5.71 2.80 -10.42
CA MET A 126 -5.52 4.14 -10.98
C MET A 126 -4.24 4.76 -10.43
N LEU A 127 -3.38 5.28 -11.31
CA LEU A 127 -2.21 6.06 -10.94
C LEU A 127 -2.55 7.55 -11.04
N VAL A 128 -2.62 8.23 -9.89
CA VAL A 128 -3.04 9.63 -9.79
C VAL A 128 -1.85 10.53 -9.46
N GLY A 129 -1.81 11.71 -10.07
CA GLY A 129 -0.78 12.73 -9.81
C GLY A 129 -0.51 13.61 -11.04
N PRO A 130 0.32 14.65 -10.89
CA PRO A 130 0.60 15.60 -11.98
C PRO A 130 1.37 14.96 -13.14
N THR A 131 1.28 15.58 -14.32
CA THR A 131 2.09 15.23 -15.49
C THR A 131 3.58 15.35 -15.15
N GLY A 132 4.40 14.42 -15.65
CA GLY A 132 5.83 14.37 -15.31
C GLY A 132 6.16 13.77 -13.94
N GLY A 133 5.17 13.44 -13.09
CA GLY A 133 5.38 12.88 -11.76
C GLY A 133 5.81 11.40 -11.70
N GLY A 134 6.46 10.86 -12.73
CA GLY A 134 7.03 9.50 -12.72
C GLY A 134 6.03 8.33 -12.78
N LYS A 135 4.71 8.58 -12.88
CA LYS A 135 3.67 7.53 -12.92
C LYS A 135 3.89 6.47 -14.01
N THR A 136 4.17 6.92 -15.24
CA THR A 136 4.45 6.02 -16.37
C THR A 136 5.73 5.21 -16.14
N THR A 137 6.72 5.82 -15.49
CA THR A 137 7.98 5.15 -15.13
C THR A 137 7.74 4.05 -14.10
N ILE A 138 6.94 4.31 -13.06
CA ILE A 138 6.55 3.30 -12.06
C ILE A 138 5.86 2.11 -12.74
N TYR A 139 4.88 2.37 -13.61
CA TYR A 139 4.20 1.32 -14.36
C TYR A 139 5.17 0.48 -15.21
N ARG A 140 6.09 1.15 -15.93
CA ARG A 140 7.10 0.46 -16.74
C ARG A 140 8.02 -0.40 -15.89
N VAL A 141 8.52 0.11 -14.76
CA VAL A 141 9.39 -0.67 -13.85
C VAL A 141 8.66 -1.93 -13.39
N VAL A 142 7.38 -1.84 -12.99
CA VAL A 142 6.60 -3.04 -12.63
C VAL A 142 6.41 -4.00 -13.81
N TYR A 143 6.16 -3.49 -15.01
CA TYR A 143 6.10 -4.32 -16.21
C TYR A 143 7.43 -5.06 -16.48
N TYR A 144 8.58 -4.40 -16.29
CA TYR A 144 9.90 -5.03 -16.42
C TYR A 144 10.12 -6.11 -15.37
N ILE A 145 9.75 -5.87 -14.10
CA ILE A 145 9.81 -6.86 -13.02
C ILE A 145 9.01 -8.12 -13.41
N CYS A 146 7.75 -7.96 -13.82
CA CYS A 146 6.88 -9.08 -14.15
C CYS A 146 7.30 -9.86 -15.41
N SER A 147 8.14 -9.27 -16.27
CA SER A 147 8.61 -9.91 -17.50
C SER A 147 9.97 -10.62 -17.35
N HIS A 148 10.82 -10.17 -16.43
CA HIS A 148 12.17 -10.71 -16.22
C HIS A 148 12.24 -11.66 -15.02
N SER A 149 11.45 -11.39 -13.98
CA SER A 149 11.23 -12.34 -12.89
C SER A 149 10.04 -13.22 -13.28
N ASN A 150 10.22 -14.55 -13.32
CA ASN A 150 9.10 -15.50 -13.28
C ASN A 150 8.35 -15.26 -11.97
N CYS A 151 7.41 -14.30 -12.00
CA CYS A 151 6.78 -13.70 -10.84
C CYS A 151 5.86 -14.73 -10.19
N SER A 152 6.45 -15.61 -9.37
CA SER A 152 5.75 -16.45 -8.41
C SER A 152 5.61 -15.61 -7.14
N VAL A 153 4.62 -14.71 -7.14
CA VAL A 153 4.12 -14.08 -5.90
C VAL A 153 3.04 -14.96 -5.30
#